data_AF-A0A0C3G661-F1
#
_entry.id   AF-A0A0C3G661-F1
#
_cell.length_a   1.000
_cell.length_b   1.000
_cell.length_c   1.000
_cell.angle_alpha   90.00
_cell.angle_beta   90.00
_cell.angle_gamma   90.00
#
_symmetry.space_group_name_H-M   'P 1'
#
loop_
_entity.id
_entity.type
_entity.pdbx_description
1 polymer ?
#
loop_
_entity_poly.entity_id
_entity_poly.type
_entity_poly.pdbx_seq_one_letter_code
_entity_poly.pdbx_strand_id
1 'polypeptide(L)'
;PKGTQVISPADRELIFHGGLAVVECSWARLDDVPFSKIASPHERLLPYLMATNPTNYGKPWRLNCVEALAAAFYITGFDSYAERLLDEFGWGGSFWKVNQSYLEQYRSCKSAAEVHAAQEHIIKKLEQDYEDSRRDKDTRHGSSEDLLIANPNHKDQYEEEETESGSDREAQTTGSGNIINETS
;
A
#
# COMPACT_ATOMS: atom_id res chain seq x y z
N PRO A 1 12.76 6.26 -4.82
CA PRO A 1 13.97 6.40 -3.97
C PRO A 1 15.17 5.86 -4.74
N LYS A 2 16.34 6.51 -4.66
CA LYS A 2 17.55 6.14 -5.45
C LYS A 2 18.71 5.55 -4.62
N GLY A 3 18.52 5.37 -3.32
CA GLY A 3 19.53 4.78 -2.45
C GLY A 3 19.91 3.36 -2.88
N THR A 4 21.16 2.97 -2.67
CA THR A 4 21.69 1.65 -3.04
C THR A 4 21.89 0.71 -1.85
N GLN A 5 21.82 1.26 -0.63
CA GLN A 5 22.07 0.53 0.61
C GLN A 5 20.87 0.64 1.54
N VAL A 6 20.45 -0.48 2.13
CA VAL A 6 19.41 -0.49 3.17
C VAL A 6 19.99 0.04 4.47
N ILE A 7 19.22 0.85 5.20
CA ILE A 7 19.63 1.34 6.53
C ILE A 7 19.87 0.17 7.48
N SER A 8 20.86 0.32 8.35
CA SER A 8 21.18 -0.70 9.37
C SER A 8 21.65 -0.06 10.67
N PRO A 9 21.74 -0.83 11.77
CA PRO A 9 22.27 -0.32 13.03
C PRO A 9 23.69 0.28 12.93
N ALA A 10 24.48 -0.10 11.91
CA ALA A 10 25.79 0.51 11.63
C ALA A 10 25.71 2.00 11.27
N ASP A 11 24.56 2.50 10.81
CA ASP A 11 24.36 3.90 10.45
C ASP A 11 24.15 4.81 11.69
N ARG A 12 24.10 4.24 12.90
CA ARG A 12 23.85 4.97 14.15
C ARG A 12 24.79 6.16 14.34
N GLU A 13 26.10 5.95 14.16
CA GLU A 13 27.09 7.02 14.36
C GLU A 13 26.96 8.13 13.30
N LEU A 14 26.61 7.78 12.06
CA LEU A 14 26.36 8.76 11.00
C LEU A 14 25.15 9.62 11.34
N ILE A 15 24.07 9.01 11.83
CA ILE A 15 22.85 9.71 12.23
C ILE A 15 23.08 10.58 13.47
N PHE A 16 23.86 10.10 14.44
CA PHE A 16 24.16 10.86 15.64
C PHE A 16 24.87 12.18 15.33
N HIS A 17 25.84 12.16 14.41
CA HIS A 17 26.64 13.35 14.07
C HIS A 17 26.02 14.20 12.95
N GLY A 18 25.38 13.59 11.97
CA GLY A 18 24.88 14.26 10.76
C GLY A 18 23.36 14.45 10.70
N GLY A 19 22.60 13.77 11.56
CA GLY A 19 21.15 13.74 11.54
C GLY A 19 20.56 12.85 10.42
N LEU A 20 19.24 12.93 10.29
CA LEU A 20 18.48 12.28 9.21
C LEU A 20 17.72 13.34 8.42
N ALA A 21 17.66 13.14 7.10
CA ALA A 21 16.85 13.96 6.20
C ALA A 21 15.97 13.06 5.35
N VAL A 22 14.75 13.52 5.08
CA VAL A 22 13.81 12.90 4.14
C VAL A 22 13.39 13.93 3.11
N VAL A 23 13.18 13.47 1.89
CA VAL A 23 12.68 14.32 0.80
C VAL A 23 11.18 14.11 0.69
N GLU A 24 10.41 15.14 1.03
CA GLU A 24 8.97 15.13 0.85
C GLU A 24 8.66 15.41 -0.63
N CYS A 25 8.06 14.44 -1.30
CA CYS A 25 7.56 14.59 -2.65
C CYS A 25 6.28 13.79 -2.83
N SER A 26 5.36 14.28 -3.66
CA SER A 26 4.20 13.49 -4.05
C SER A 26 4.66 12.36 -4.97
N TRP A 27 4.07 11.17 -4.81
CA TRP A 27 4.39 10.00 -5.65
C TRP A 27 4.20 10.29 -7.15
N ALA A 28 3.30 11.21 -7.49
CA ALA A 28 3.01 11.62 -8.87
C ALA A 28 4.12 12.49 -9.52
N ARG A 29 5.06 13.02 -8.74
CA ARG A 29 6.11 13.94 -9.22
C ARG A 29 7.51 13.53 -8.77
N LEU A 30 7.72 12.23 -8.54
CA LEU A 30 9.03 11.71 -8.17
C LEU A 30 10.10 12.01 -9.22
N ASP A 31 9.73 11.97 -10.50
CA ASP A 31 10.64 12.24 -11.61
C ASP A 31 11.05 13.71 -11.72
N ASP A 32 10.26 14.63 -11.14
CA ASP A 32 10.53 16.06 -11.12
C ASP A 32 11.51 16.46 -10.01
N VAL A 33 11.77 15.56 -9.05
CA VAL A 33 12.68 15.85 -7.93
C VAL A 33 14.12 15.84 -8.45
N PRO A 34 14.87 16.97 -8.33
CA PRO A 34 16.23 17.06 -8.82
C PRO A 34 17.20 16.34 -7.87
N PHE A 35 17.12 15.01 -7.78
CA PHE A 35 17.96 14.19 -6.92
C PHE A 35 19.46 14.42 -7.15
N SER A 36 19.86 14.74 -8.39
CA SER A 36 21.26 15.06 -8.73
C SER A 36 21.78 16.35 -8.08
N LYS A 37 20.89 17.24 -7.62
CA LYS A 37 21.23 18.47 -6.90
C LYS A 37 21.18 18.32 -5.39
N ILE A 38 20.58 17.23 -4.90
CA ILE A 38 20.50 16.92 -3.47
C ILE A 38 21.75 16.10 -3.14
N ALA A 39 22.81 16.78 -2.71
CA ALA A 39 24.04 16.13 -2.30
C ALA A 39 23.85 15.45 -0.93
N SER A 40 23.49 14.16 -0.94
CA SER A 40 23.53 13.31 0.26
C SER A 40 24.65 12.28 0.12
N PRO A 41 25.71 12.32 0.94
CA PRO A 41 26.80 11.35 0.87
C PRO A 41 26.37 9.94 1.35
N HIS A 42 25.23 9.83 2.05
CA HIS A 42 24.79 8.62 2.75
C HIS A 42 23.31 8.32 2.51
N GLU A 43 22.93 8.11 1.25
CA GLU A 43 21.57 7.69 0.92
C GLU A 43 21.28 6.27 1.43
N ARG A 44 20.10 6.08 2.03
CA ARG A 44 19.63 4.78 2.53
C ARG A 44 18.22 4.47 2.07
N LEU A 45 17.95 3.19 1.85
CA LEU A 45 16.63 2.62 1.66
C LEU A 45 16.10 2.09 3.00
N LEU A 46 14.79 2.12 3.18
CA LEU A 46 14.15 1.45 4.31
C LEU A 46 13.84 -0.01 3.96
N PRO A 47 14.01 -0.94 4.92
CA PRO A 47 13.63 -2.33 4.72
C PRO A 47 12.10 -2.49 4.67
N TYR A 48 11.64 -3.73 4.43
CA TYR A 48 10.22 -4.09 4.47
C TYR A 48 9.60 -3.68 5.80
N LEU A 49 8.62 -2.78 5.70
CA LEU A 49 7.80 -2.27 6.79
C LEU A 49 6.42 -1.95 6.24
N MET A 50 5.43 -2.04 7.12
CA MET A 50 4.02 -1.80 6.83
C MET A 50 3.65 -0.37 7.19
N ALA A 51 3.00 0.31 6.25
CA ALA A 51 2.45 1.63 6.47
C ALA A 51 1.25 1.58 7.43
N THR A 52 1.20 2.55 8.33
CA THR A 52 0.12 2.78 9.30
C THR A 52 -0.54 4.16 9.12
N ASN A 53 -0.01 4.98 8.20
CA ASN A 53 -0.63 6.22 7.80
C ASN A 53 -2.02 6.00 7.15
N PRO A 54 -2.97 6.95 7.31
CA PRO A 54 -4.33 6.80 6.78
C PRO A 54 -4.43 6.55 5.27
N THR A 55 -3.46 7.06 4.48
CA THR A 55 -3.51 6.98 3.02
C THR A 55 -3.09 5.61 2.48
N ASN A 56 -2.13 4.96 3.14
CA ASN A 56 -1.51 3.73 2.66
C ASN A 56 -1.57 2.59 3.68
N TYR A 57 -2.46 2.66 4.66
CA TYR A 57 -2.57 1.66 5.72
C TYR A 57 -2.53 0.23 5.17
N GLY A 58 -1.66 -0.60 5.75
CA GLY A 58 -1.49 -2.00 5.36
C GLY A 58 -0.74 -2.23 4.06
N LYS A 59 -0.23 -1.19 3.39
CA LYS A 59 0.58 -1.35 2.18
C LYS A 59 2.08 -1.39 2.53
N PRO A 60 2.82 -2.44 2.14
CA PRO A 60 4.25 -2.52 2.38
C PRO A 60 5.00 -1.46 1.56
N TRP A 61 6.13 -0.96 2.09
CA TRP A 61 6.99 0.06 1.46
C TRP A 61 6.30 1.39 1.07
N ARG A 62 5.11 1.67 1.63
CA ARG A 62 4.35 2.90 1.37
C ARG A 62 4.30 3.81 2.61
N LEU A 63 5.43 3.89 3.30
CA LEU A 63 5.64 4.77 4.44
C LEU A 63 5.58 6.24 3.99
N ASN A 64 5.01 7.11 4.83
CA ASN A 64 5.15 8.55 4.66
C ASN A 64 6.50 9.05 5.23
N CYS A 65 6.78 10.35 5.11
CA CYS A 65 8.05 10.92 5.57
C CYS A 65 8.28 10.76 7.08
N VAL A 66 7.24 10.87 7.89
CA VAL A 66 7.33 10.72 9.35
C VAL A 66 7.59 9.28 9.75
N GLU A 67 6.85 8.33 9.17
CA GLU A 67 7.09 6.90 9.37
C GLU A 67 8.47 6.47 8.89
N ALA A 68 8.95 7.06 7.79
CA ALA A 68 10.28 6.81 7.28
C ALA A 68 11.39 7.26 8.25
N LEU A 69 11.25 8.46 8.83
CA LEU A 69 12.14 8.95 9.88
C LEU A 69 12.07 8.07 11.13
N ALA A 70 10.87 7.76 11.59
CA ALA A 70 10.66 6.92 12.77
C ALA A 70 11.26 5.52 12.59
N ALA A 71 11.05 4.89 11.43
CA ALA A 71 11.66 3.61 11.07
C ALA A 71 13.18 3.67 11.17
N ALA A 72 13.79 4.71 10.59
CA ALA A 72 15.23 4.88 10.62
C ALA A 72 15.77 5.05 12.05
N PHE A 73 15.08 5.82 12.89
CA PHE A 73 15.41 5.97 14.29
C PHE A 73 15.27 4.67 15.07
N TYR A 74 14.18 3.92 14.91
CA TYR A 74 14.02 2.62 15.58
C TYR A 74 15.12 1.62 15.19
N ILE A 75 15.42 1.50 13.89
CA ILE A 75 16.46 0.58 13.40
C ILE A 75 17.83 0.95 13.99
N THR A 76 18.12 2.23 14.13
CA THR A 76 19.43 2.70 14.64
C THR A 76 19.45 2.93 16.15
N GLY A 77 18.37 2.60 16.87
CA GLY A 77 18.27 2.61 18.33
C GLY A 77 18.07 3.99 18.96
N PHE A 78 17.42 4.90 18.24
CA PHE A 78 17.01 6.24 18.71
C PHE A 78 15.50 6.26 19.01
N ASP A 79 15.02 5.28 19.76
CA ASP A 79 13.60 4.99 20.00
C ASP A 79 12.83 6.24 20.47
N SER A 80 13.39 7.01 21.40
CA SER A 80 12.78 8.24 21.92
C SER A 80 12.52 9.32 20.84
N TYR A 81 13.35 9.38 19.80
CA TYR A 81 13.15 10.30 18.68
C TYR A 81 12.03 9.81 17.77
N ALA A 82 11.94 8.50 17.55
CA ALA A 82 10.87 7.89 16.77
C ALA A 82 9.52 8.07 17.46
N GLU A 83 9.44 7.80 18.77
CA GLU A 83 8.24 7.97 19.60
C GLU A 83 7.76 9.43 19.55
N ARG A 84 8.66 10.38 19.82
CA ARG A 84 8.33 11.81 19.79
C ARG A 84 7.83 12.29 18.42
N LEU A 85 8.35 11.74 17.32
CA LEU A 85 7.86 12.07 15.98
C LEU A 85 6.44 11.54 15.73
N LEU A 86 6.16 10.33 16.21
CA LEU A 86 4.88 9.66 15.98
C LEU A 86 3.78 10.16 16.92
N ASP A 87 4.12 10.64 18.11
CA ASP A 87 3.17 11.15 19.11
C ASP A 87 2.35 12.36 18.64
N GLU A 88 2.86 13.12 17.66
CA GLU A 88 2.14 14.22 17.02
C GLU A 88 0.94 13.75 16.16
N PHE A 89 0.83 12.44 15.93
CA PHE A 89 -0.20 11.84 15.08
C PHE A 89 -1.06 10.86 15.88
N GLY A 90 -2.37 11.04 15.86
CA GLY A 90 -3.31 10.14 16.57
C GLY A 90 -3.24 8.66 16.13
N TRP A 91 -2.71 8.38 14.93
CA TRP A 91 -2.45 7.03 14.42
C TRP A 91 -1.00 6.56 14.63
N GLY A 92 -0.08 7.43 15.04
CA GLY A 92 1.36 7.16 15.08
C GLY A 92 1.75 6.01 16.00
N GLY A 93 1.06 5.83 17.12
CA GLY A 93 1.27 4.71 18.03
C GLY A 93 1.01 3.32 17.42
N SER A 94 0.26 3.24 16.31
CA SER A 94 0.07 1.99 15.56
C SER A 94 1.33 1.57 14.80
N PHE A 95 2.19 2.51 14.40
CA PHE A 95 3.38 2.24 13.60
C PHE A 95 4.30 1.24 14.28
N TRP A 96 4.63 1.49 15.55
CA TRP A 96 5.44 0.58 16.35
C TRP A 96 4.75 -0.78 16.50
N LYS A 97 3.48 -0.80 16.91
CA LYS A 97 2.73 -2.04 17.18
C LYS A 97 2.68 -2.98 15.97
N VAL A 98 2.43 -2.43 14.78
CA VAL A 98 2.33 -3.22 13.55
C VAL A 98 3.69 -3.74 13.10
N ASN A 99 4.76 -2.97 13.31
CA ASN A 99 6.09 -3.29 12.79
C ASN A 99 7.06 -3.82 13.85
N GLN A 100 6.63 -3.99 15.10
CA GLN A 100 7.49 -4.31 16.24
C GLN A 100 8.37 -5.53 15.96
N SER A 101 7.77 -6.63 15.51
CA SER A 101 8.49 -7.87 15.22
C SER A 101 9.54 -7.73 14.11
N TYR A 102 9.32 -6.85 13.13
CA TYR A 102 10.28 -6.56 12.06
C TYR A 102 11.40 -5.65 12.56
N LEU A 103 11.04 -4.58 13.27
CA LEU A 103 11.99 -3.61 13.82
C LEU A 103 12.93 -4.26 14.83
N GLU A 104 12.43 -5.14 15.71
CA GLU A 104 13.26 -5.90 16.65
C GLU A 104 14.27 -6.80 15.93
N GLN A 105 13.86 -7.46 14.83
CA GLN A 105 14.78 -8.26 14.00
C GLN A 105 15.84 -7.37 13.35
N TYR A 106 15.46 -6.26 12.73
CA TYR A 106 16.41 -5.35 12.09
C TYR A 106 17.40 -4.71 13.08
N ARG A 107 16.96 -4.43 14.32
CA ARG A 107 17.83 -3.92 15.39
C ARG A 107 18.88 -4.92 15.84
N SER A 108 18.61 -6.22 15.68
CA SER A 108 19.57 -7.28 16.03
C SER A 108 20.68 -7.46 14.98
N CYS A 109 20.50 -6.91 13.78
CA CYS A 109 21.47 -6.95 12.70
C CYS A 109 22.65 -6.00 12.95
N LYS A 110 23.78 -6.27 12.31
CA LYS A 110 25.00 -5.44 12.41
C LYS A 110 25.34 -4.69 11.13
N SER A 111 24.77 -5.08 10.00
CA SER A 111 25.10 -4.52 8.69
C SER A 111 23.90 -4.47 7.76
N ALA A 112 24.00 -3.66 6.70
CA ALA A 112 23.00 -3.57 5.64
C ALA A 112 22.72 -4.94 4.98
N ALA A 113 23.74 -5.79 4.85
CA ALA A 113 23.59 -7.14 4.30
C ALA A 113 22.75 -8.05 5.22
N GLU A 114 22.96 -7.96 6.54
CA GLU A 114 22.15 -8.70 7.52
C GLU A 114 20.70 -8.22 7.55
N VAL A 115 20.48 -6.89 7.46
CA VAL A 115 19.12 -6.33 7.36
C VAL A 115 18.42 -6.82 6.09
N HIS A 116 19.13 -6.86 4.96
CA HIS A 116 18.60 -7.39 3.71
C HIS A 116 18.22 -8.88 3.82
N ALA A 117 19.09 -9.71 4.41
CA ALA A 117 18.81 -11.13 4.62
C ALA A 117 17.62 -11.35 5.58
N ALA A 118 17.52 -10.55 6.65
CA ALA A 118 16.37 -10.57 7.56
C ALA A 118 15.07 -10.18 6.83
N GLN A 119 15.12 -9.16 5.96
CA GLN A 119 14.00 -8.77 5.12
C GLN A 119 13.54 -9.92 4.21
N GLU A 120 14.47 -10.58 3.51
CA GLU A 120 14.14 -11.71 2.63
C GLU A 120 13.49 -12.86 3.42
N HIS A 121 13.99 -13.14 4.62
CA HIS A 121 13.41 -14.15 5.51
C HIS A 121 11.98 -13.77 5.93
N ILE A 122 11.74 -12.51 6.31
CA ILE A 122 10.42 -12.00 6.68
C ILE A 122 9.45 -12.16 5.50
N ILE A 123 9.83 -11.72 4.30
CA ILE A 123 8.98 -11.80 3.11
C ILE A 123 8.63 -13.26 2.80
N LYS A 124 9.62 -14.15 2.80
CA LYS A 124 9.39 -15.59 2.56
C LYS A 124 8.45 -16.20 3.59
N LYS A 125 8.59 -15.84 4.86
CA LYS A 125 7.69 -16.31 5.91
C LYS A 125 6.26 -15.83 5.69
N LEU A 126 6.08 -14.56 5.31
CA LEU A 126 4.76 -14.00 5.00
C LEU A 126 4.08 -14.71 3.82
N GLU A 127 4.85 -15.06 2.79
CA GLU A 127 4.35 -15.85 1.65
C GLU A 127 3.91 -17.25 2.08
N GLN A 128 4.71 -17.92 2.92
CA GLN A 128 4.38 -19.24 3.45
C GLN A 128 3.11 -19.21 4.33
N ASP A 129 3.04 -18.27 5.27
CA ASP A 129 1.87 -18.10 6.15
C ASP A 129 0.61 -17.81 5.33
N TYR A 130 0.73 -17.05 4.23
CA TYR A 130 -0.38 -16.79 3.32
C TYR A 130 -0.86 -18.05 2.59
N GLU A 131 0.06 -18.83 2.02
CA GLU A 131 -0.26 -20.08 1.35
C GLU A 131 -0.90 -21.10 2.29
N ASP A 132 -0.37 -21.25 3.50
CA ASP A 132 -0.89 -22.18 4.50
C ASP A 132 -2.31 -21.78 4.94
N SER A 133 -2.57 -20.47 5.11
CA SER A 133 -3.91 -19.97 5.42
C SER A 133 -4.93 -20.20 4.30
N ARG A 134 -4.49 -20.22 3.03
CA ARG A 134 -5.33 -20.57 1.87
C ARG A 134 -5.60 -22.06 1.82
N ARG A 135 -4.57 -22.90 1.96
CA ARG A 135 -4.72 -24.36 1.95
C ARG A 135 -5.66 -24.83 3.06
N ASP A 136 -5.56 -24.26 4.25
CA ASP A 136 -6.42 -24.60 5.39
C ASP A 136 -7.88 -24.13 5.20
N LYS A 137 -8.11 -23.03 4.46
CA LYS A 137 -9.47 -22.66 4.03
C LYS A 137 -10.02 -23.66 3.02
N ASP A 138 -9.23 -24.09 2.05
CA ASP A 138 -9.65 -25.05 1.02
C ASP A 138 -9.94 -26.43 1.62
N THR A 139 -9.14 -26.91 2.58
CA THR A 139 -9.40 -28.18 3.29
C THR A 139 -10.65 -28.10 4.17
N ARG A 140 -10.94 -26.94 4.78
CA ARG A 140 -12.17 -26.73 5.55
C ARG A 140 -13.43 -26.51 4.68
N HIS A 141 -13.29 -25.97 3.46
CA HIS A 141 -14.40 -25.77 2.51
C HIS A 141 -14.70 -27.00 1.64
N GLY A 142 -13.89 -28.07 1.72
CA GLY A 142 -14.17 -29.35 1.03
C GLY A 142 -15.39 -30.12 1.56
N SER A 143 -16.15 -29.60 2.53
CA SER A 143 -17.32 -30.29 3.11
C SER A 143 -18.52 -29.39 3.49
N SER A 144 -18.61 -28.13 3.07
CA SER A 144 -19.82 -27.34 3.31
C SER A 144 -20.02 -26.27 2.25
N GLU A 145 -21.25 -26.19 1.76
CA GLU A 145 -21.76 -25.33 0.69
C GLU A 145 -21.21 -23.90 0.66
N ASP A 146 -21.11 -23.40 -0.56
CA ASP A 146 -20.85 -22.02 -0.97
C ASP A 146 -21.62 -20.99 -0.12
N LEU A 147 -20.96 -20.44 0.91
CA LEU A 147 -21.46 -19.35 1.75
C LEU A 147 -20.98 -17.97 1.25
N LEU A 148 -20.95 -17.76 -0.06
CA LEU A 148 -20.97 -16.41 -0.61
C LEU A 148 -22.37 -15.81 -0.42
N ILE A 149 -22.69 -15.45 0.82
CA ILE A 149 -23.88 -14.62 1.11
C ILE A 149 -23.64 -13.28 0.43
N ALA A 150 -24.38 -13.03 -0.67
CA ALA A 150 -24.37 -11.77 -1.38
C ALA A 150 -24.57 -10.61 -0.39
N ASN A 151 -23.76 -9.55 -0.52
CA ASN A 151 -23.89 -8.35 0.30
C ASN A 151 -25.32 -7.79 0.14
N PRO A 152 -26.16 -7.75 1.19
CA PRO A 152 -27.55 -7.30 1.10
C PRO A 152 -27.68 -5.82 0.68
N ASN A 153 -26.58 -5.07 0.78
CA ASN A 153 -26.51 -3.65 0.42
C ASN A 153 -26.09 -3.42 -1.04
N HIS A 154 -25.86 -4.48 -1.82
CA HIS A 154 -25.73 -4.44 -3.28
C HIS A 154 -27.06 -4.83 -3.93
N LYS A 155 -28.16 -4.18 -3.53
CA LYS A 155 -29.39 -4.21 -4.33
C LYS A 155 -29.17 -3.28 -5.50
N ASP A 156 -29.11 -3.85 -6.69
CA ASP A 156 -29.09 -3.17 -7.96
C ASP A 156 -30.19 -2.09 -8.00
N GLN A 157 -29.77 -0.82 -8.00
CA GLN A 157 -30.61 0.31 -8.42
C GLN A 157 -30.46 0.53 -9.93
N TYR A 158 -30.49 -0.55 -10.70
CA TYR A 158 -30.70 -0.49 -12.13
C TYR A 158 -32.05 -1.14 -12.39
N GLU A 159 -33.07 -0.27 -12.48
CA GLU A 159 -34.38 -0.62 -13.00
C GLU A 159 -34.19 -1.18 -14.42
N GLU A 160 -34.36 -2.49 -14.58
CA GLU A 160 -34.61 -3.10 -15.88
C GLU A 160 -36.05 -2.77 -16.24
N GLU A 161 -36.25 -1.77 -17.11
CA GLU A 161 -37.50 -1.66 -17.88
C GLU A 161 -37.57 -2.89 -18.80
N GLU A 162 -38.50 -3.79 -18.46
CA GLU A 162 -38.95 -4.88 -19.31
C GLU A 162 -39.42 -4.32 -20.67
N THR A 163 -38.84 -4.79 -21.77
CA THR A 163 -39.54 -4.78 -23.06
C THR A 163 -39.67 -6.20 -23.58
N GLU A 164 -40.90 -6.69 -23.42
CA GLU A 164 -41.51 -7.90 -23.95
C GLU A 164 -41.12 -8.21 -25.41
N SER A 165 -40.70 -9.45 -25.65
CA SER A 165 -40.55 -10.02 -26.99
C SER A 165 -41.94 -10.32 -27.59
N GLY A 166 -42.38 -9.48 -28.52
CA GLY A 166 -43.58 -9.69 -29.34
C GLY A 166 -43.22 -10.04 -30.80
N SER A 167 -43.90 -11.05 -31.33
CA SER A 167 -43.65 -11.76 -32.59
C SER A 167 -43.73 -10.96 -33.89
N ASP A 168 -42.93 -11.39 -34.89
CA ASP A 168 -43.13 -11.13 -36.31
C ASP A 168 -44.55 -11.52 -36.79
N ARG A 169 -45.21 -10.59 -37.51
CA ARG A 169 -45.97 -10.76 -38.78
C ARG A 169 -47.12 -9.74 -38.89
N GLU A 170 -47.03 -8.81 -39.85
CA GLU A 170 -47.86 -8.76 -41.08
C GLU A 170 -47.83 -7.37 -41.73
N ALA A 171 -47.86 -7.40 -43.06
CA ALA A 171 -47.78 -6.26 -43.96
C ALA A 171 -49.13 -5.54 -44.13
N GLN A 172 -49.10 -4.22 -44.37
CA GLN A 172 -49.69 -3.56 -45.56
C GLN A 172 -49.86 -2.03 -45.36
N THR A 173 -49.21 -1.29 -46.26
CA THR A 173 -49.75 -0.24 -47.15
C THR A 173 -50.65 0.91 -46.63
N THR A 174 -50.31 2.11 -47.13
CA THR A 174 -51.00 3.44 -47.18
C THR A 174 -50.63 4.41 -46.06
N GLY A 175 -50.34 5.70 -46.27
CA GLY A 175 -50.23 6.55 -47.45
C GLY A 175 -50.18 8.03 -46.99
N SER A 176 -49.50 8.87 -47.78
CA SER A 176 -49.68 10.34 -47.90
C SER A 176 -49.09 11.30 -46.86
N GLY A 177 -48.45 12.37 -47.37
CA GLY A 177 -48.40 13.71 -46.72
C GLY A 177 -47.03 14.10 -46.13
N ASN A 178 -46.02 14.53 -46.90
CA ASN A 178 -45.80 15.88 -47.46
C ASN A 178 -45.37 16.96 -46.44
N ILE A 179 -44.33 17.74 -46.82
CA ILE A 179 -44.07 19.18 -46.52
C ILE A 179 -43.14 19.57 -45.34
N ILE A 180 -41.92 20.03 -45.73
CA ILE A 180 -41.12 21.26 -45.40
C ILE A 180 -41.22 21.88 -43.97
N ASN A 181 -40.23 22.55 -43.35
CA ASN A 181 -39.16 23.45 -43.82
C ASN A 181 -38.11 23.77 -42.72
N GLU A 182 -36.98 24.29 -43.19
CA GLU A 182 -35.96 25.23 -42.62
C GLU A 182 -36.22 25.88 -41.25
N THR A 183 -35.22 26.08 -40.39
CA THR A 183 -34.25 27.21 -40.35
C THR A 183 -33.43 27.03 -39.04
N SER A 184 -32.16 27.39 -38.83
CA SER A 184 -31.13 28.20 -39.49
C SER A 184 -29.75 27.56 -39.25
#